data_AF-A0A5K1FZS1-F1
#
_entry.id   AF-A0A5K1FZS1-F1
#
_cell.length_a   1.000
_cell.length_b   1.000
_cell.length_c   1.000
_cell.angle_alpha   90.00
_cell.angle_beta   90.00
_cell.angle_gamma   90.00
#
_symmetry.space_group_name_H-M   'P 1'
#
loop_
_entity.id
_entity.type
_entity.pdbx_description
1 polymer ?
#
loop_
_entity_poly.entity_id
_entity_poly.type
_entity_poly.pdbx_seq_one_letter_code
_entity_poly.pdbx_strand_id
1 'polypeptide(L)' 'IAGLSVTYGLNLNMLQMWVVWNLCILETKIISVERILQYTRIPSEPPLVIETNRPSTSWPSHGEIAVRDLQ' A
#
# COMPACT_ATOMS: atom_id res chain seq x y z
N ILE A 1 18.30 -16.71 -47.56
CA ILE A 1 17.66 -17.27 -46.34
C ILE A 1 18.34 -16.73 -45.07
N ALA A 2 19.68 -16.77 -44.95
CA ALA A 2 20.43 -16.24 -43.79
C ALA A 2 20.19 -14.75 -43.48
N GLY A 3 20.10 -13.88 -44.50
CA GLY A 3 19.82 -12.45 -44.28
C GLY A 3 18.45 -12.19 -43.66
N LEU A 4 17.42 -12.90 -44.13
CA LEU A 4 16.07 -12.80 -43.59
C LEU A 4 16.01 -13.28 -42.13
N SER A 5 16.65 -14.40 -41.80
CA SER A 5 16.69 -14.90 -40.42
C SER A 5 17.39 -13.93 -39.47
N VAL A 6 18.46 -13.26 -39.91
CA VAL A 6 19.15 -12.24 -39.09
C VAL A 6 18.27 -11.01 -38.89
N THR A 7 17.58 -10.53 -39.94
CA THR A 7 16.65 -9.40 -39.81
C THR A 7 15.50 -9.72 -38.85
N TYR A 8 14.90 -10.90 -38.93
CA TYR A 8 13.86 -11.31 -37.98
C TYR A 8 14.42 -11.46 -36.56
N GLY A 9 15.61 -12.05 -36.38
CA GLY A 9 16.25 -12.18 -35.08
C GLY A 9 16.52 -10.84 -34.40
N LEU A 10 17.04 -9.84 -35.14
CA LEU A 10 17.27 -8.49 -34.63
C LEU A 10 15.98 -7.78 -34.26
N ASN A 11 14.93 -7.88 -35.08
CA ASN A 11 13.63 -7.28 -34.78
C ASN A 11 12.99 -7.90 -33.52
N LEU A 12 13.05 -9.23 -33.39
CA LEU A 12 12.55 -9.92 -32.20
C LEU A 12 13.34 -9.55 -30.94
N ASN A 13 14.67 -9.39 -31.04
CA ASN A 13 15.49 -8.96 -29.91
C ASN A 13 15.10 -7.57 -29.41
N MET A 14 14.88 -6.63 -30.34
CA MET A 14 14.44 -5.27 -30.00
C MET A 14 13.04 -5.27 -29.36
N LEU A 15 12.10 -6.07 -29.89
CA LEU A 15 10.78 -6.25 -29.30
C LEU A 15 10.87 -6.84 -27.89
N GLN A 16 11.72 -7.87 -27.70
CA GLN A 16 11.91 -8.51 -26.41
C GLN A 16 12.46 -7.54 -25.37
N MET A 17 13.45 -6.72 -25.73
CA MET A 17 13.98 -5.67 -24.84
C MET A 17 12.88 -4.70 -24.42
N TRP A 18 12.03 -4.29 -25.37
CA TRP A 18 10.91 -3.40 -25.08
C TRP A 18 9.86 -4.04 -24.17
N VAL A 19 9.49 -5.30 -24.41
CA VAL A 19 8.52 -6.03 -23.57
C VAL A 19 9.04 -6.17 -22.14
N VAL A 20 10.29 -6.61 -21.97
CA VAL A 20 10.90 -6.76 -20.63
C VAL A 20 10.89 -5.44 -19.89
N TRP A 21 11.26 -4.34 -20.56
CA TRP A 21 11.25 -3.02 -19.95
C TRP A 21 9.85 -2.59 -19.49
N ASN A 22 8.82 -2.82 -20.32
CA ASN A 22 7.44 -2.53 -19.96
C ASN A 22 6.95 -3.38 -18.78
N LEU A 23 7.35 -4.67 -18.72
CA LEU A 23 7.01 -5.55 -17.61
C LEU A 23 7.61 -5.04 -16.29
N CYS A 24 8.88 -4.64 -16.27
CA CYS A 24 9.51 -4.07 -15.07
C CYS A 24 8.80 -2.79 -14.59
N ILE A 25 8.38 -1.94 -15.52
CA ILE A 25 7.61 -0.72 -15.20
C ILE A 25 6.24 -1.08 -14.60
N LEU A 26 5.56 -2.07 -15.19
CA LEU A 26 4.27 -2.54 -14.69
C LEU A 26 4.39 -3.13 -13.28
N GLU A 27 5.40 -3.96 -13.06
CA GLU A 27 5.69 -4.59 -11.75
C GLU A 27 5.96 -3.52 -10.68
N THR A 28 6.70 -2.47 -11.01
CA THR A 28 6.91 -1.36 -10.07
C THR A 28 5.60 -0.62 -9.77
N LYS A 29 4.73 -0.46 -10.76
CA LYS A 29 3.45 0.26 -10.60
C LYS A 29 2.42 -0.51 -9.80
N ILE A 30 2.35 -1.84 -9.93
CA ILE A 30 1.33 -2.64 -9.24
C ILE A 30 1.53 -2.67 -7.71
N ILE A 31 2.77 -2.52 -7.23
CA ILE A 31 3.09 -2.45 -5.79
C ILE A 31 2.31 -1.31 -5.10
N SER A 32 2.17 -0.16 -5.77
CA SER A 32 1.39 0.96 -5.23
C SER A 32 -0.09 0.61 -5.08
N VAL A 33 -0.65 -0.12 -6.05
CA VAL A 33 -2.06 -0.57 -6.00
C VAL A 33 -2.26 -1.58 -4.88
N GLU A 34 -1.34 -2.53 -4.73
CA GLU A 34 -1.38 -3.50 -3.63
C GLU A 34 -1.35 -2.80 -2.27
N ARG A 35 -0.47 -1.82 -2.07
CA ARG A 35 -0.38 -1.07 -0.82
C ARG A 35 -1.68 -0.32 -0.49
N ILE A 36 -2.30 0.32 -1.48
CA ILE A 36 -3.61 0.96 -1.28
C ILE A 36 -4.64 -0.06 -0.83
N LEU A 37 -4.71 -1.21 -1.52
CA LEU A 37 -5.65 -2.27 -1.17
C LEU A 37 -5.41 -2.82 0.24
N GLN A 38 -4.15 -2.96 0.66
CA GLN A 38 -3.81 -3.36 2.03
C GLN A 38 -4.38 -2.35 3.04
N TYR A 39 -4.21 -1.04 2.84
CA TYR A 39 -4.77 -0.03 3.75
C TYR A 39 -6.29 -0.07 3.83
N THR A 40 -6.99 -0.40 2.74
CA THR A 40 -8.46 -0.52 2.78
C THR A 40 -8.97 -1.72 3.60
N ARG A 41 -8.09 -2.69 3.89
CA ARG A 41 -8.44 -3.92 4.62
C ARG A 41 -8.04 -3.88 6.10
N ILE A 42 -7.33 -2.85 6.55
CA ILE A 42 -6.96 -2.68 7.96
C ILE A 42 -8.23 -2.42 8.78
N PRO A 43 -8.37 -3.01 9.98
CA PRO A 43 -9.50 -2.69 10.86
C PRO A 43 -9.55 -1.19 11.16
N SER A 44 -10.74 -0.60 11.04
CA SER A 44 -10.94 0.81 11.36
C SER A 44 -10.63 1.06 12.83
N GLU A 45 -9.97 2.18 13.11
CA GLU A 45 -9.83 2.69 14.46
C GLU A 45 -11.21 3.01 15.06
N PRO A 46 -11.36 2.99 16.40
CA PRO A 46 -12.57 3.44 17.07
C PRO A 46 -12.94 4.87 16.68
N PRO A 47 -14.24 5.23 16.74
CA PRO A 47 -14.68 6.57 16.40
C PRO A 47 -14.01 7.62 17.30
N LEU A 48 -13.66 8.77 16.70
CA LEU A 48 -12.96 9.88 17.36
C LEU A 48 -13.68 10.35 18.63
N VAL A 49 -15.01 10.33 18.63
CA VAL A 49 -15.84 10.67 19.79
C VAL A 49 -16.92 9.61 19.94
N ILE A 50 -17.04 9.09 21.15
CA ILE A 50 -18.11 8.21 21.56
C ILE A 50 -19.06 9.05 22.41
N GLU A 51 -20.17 9.51 21.84
CA GLU A 51 -21.12 10.40 22.53
C GLU A 51 -21.67 9.79 23.83
N THR A 52 -21.78 8.46 23.89
CA THR A 52 -22.24 7.74 25.09
C THR A 52 -21.22 7.70 26.23
N ASN A 53 -19.93 7.90 25.96
CA ASN A 53 -18.85 7.80 26.95
C ASN A 53 -17.99 9.07 26.99
N ARG A 54 -18.57 10.22 26.64
CA ARG A 54 -17.88 11.49 26.63
C ARG A 54 -17.70 11.99 28.08
N PRO A 55 -16.47 12.31 28.52
CA PRO A 55 -16.26 12.92 29.83
C PRO A 55 -17.01 14.26 29.95
N SER A 56 -17.39 14.64 31.18
CA SER A 56 -17.96 15.96 31.43
C SER A 56 -16.98 17.08 31.03
N THR A 57 -17.50 18.27 30.76
CA THR A 57 -16.67 19.46 30.45
C THR A 57 -15.70 19.84 31.56
N SER A 58 -15.96 19.39 32.79
CA SER A 58 -15.11 19.56 33.97
C SER A 58 -14.03 18.48 34.13
N TRP A 59 -13.93 17.53 33.20
CA TRP A 59 -12.90 16.49 33.23
C TRP A 59 -11.59 16.97 32.57
N PRO A 60 -10.41 16.60 33.11
CA PRO A 60 -10.20 15.92 34.38
C PRO A 60 -10.26 16.91 35.54
N SER A 61 -11.05 16.61 36.58
CA SER A 61 -11.26 17.55 37.70
C SER A 61 -10.10 17.57 38.71
N HIS A 62 -9.44 16.43 38.93
CA HIS A 62 -8.35 16.29 39.91
C HIS A 62 -7.04 15.77 39.30
N GLY A 63 -6.98 15.59 37.97
CA GLY A 63 -5.72 15.28 37.26
C GLY A 63 -4.95 14.04 37.74
N GLU A 64 -5.61 13.08 38.38
CA GLU A 64 -4.97 11.88 38.93
C GLU A 64 -5.04 10.70 37.95
N ILE A 65 -3.93 9.98 37.79
CA ILE A 65 -3.85 8.78 36.94
C ILE A 65 -3.49 7.60 37.83
N ALA A 66 -4.41 6.63 37.92
CA ALA A 66 -4.17 5.37 38.63
C ALA A 66 -4.05 4.22 37.62
N VAL A 67 -2.86 3.64 37.53
CA VAL A 67 -2.57 2.47 36.70
C VAL A 67 -2.80 1.21 37.53
N ARG A 68 -3.61 0.29 37.02
CA ARG A 68 -3.89 -1.01 37.65
C ARG A 68 -3.71 -2.11 36.62
N ASP A 69 -2.98 -3.17 37.00
CA ASP A 69 -2.79 -4.39 36.20
C ASP A 69 -2.33 -4.16 34.76
N LEU A 70 -1.37 -3.26 34.58
CA LEU A 70 -0.70 -3.03 33.29
C LEU A 70 0.51 -3.98 33.22
N GLN A 71 0.38 -5.10 32.49
CA GLN A 71 1.50 -5.97 32.10
C GLN A 71 2.16 -5.48 30.82
#